data_AF-A0A250DFJ2-F1
#
_entry.id   AF-A0A250DFJ2-F1
#
_cell.length_a   1.000
_cell.length_b   1.000
_cell.length_c   1.000
_cell.angle_alpha   90.00
_cell.angle_beta   90.00
_cell.angle_gamma   90.00
#
_symmetry.space_group_name_H-M   'P 1'
#
loop_
_entity.id
_entity.type
_entity.pdbx_description
1 polymer ?
#
loop_
_entity_poly.entity_id
_entity_poly.type
_entity_poly.pdbx_seq_one_letter_code
_entity_poly.pdbx_strand_id
1 'polypeptide(L)'
;MEVLLDAGEWDDATGKPGRFYRLHVQWAHWTDRQRTTLHGEICDAQQDARDSRKRDPKSPGKAWAFFVGTQDAEDGSLIVAKRYALVSSRFGEMLSESCELKK
;
A
#
# COMPACT_ATOMS: atom_id res chain seq x y z
N MET A 1 -12.40 4.70 -1.07
CA MET A 1 -11.15 5.31 -1.56
C MET A 1 -10.29 4.21 -2.15
N GLU A 2 -9.59 4.46 -3.24
CA GLU A 2 -8.68 3.48 -3.84
C GLU A 2 -7.23 3.96 -3.77
N VAL A 3 -6.33 3.03 -3.47
CA VAL A 3 -4.89 3.26 -3.40
C VAL A 3 -4.20 2.21 -4.25
N LEU A 4 -3.39 2.63 -5.23
CA LEU A 4 -2.54 1.74 -6.01
C LEU A 4 -1.34 1.30 -5.17
N LEU A 5 -1.03 0.01 -5.16
CA LEU A 5 0.07 -0.56 -4.39
C LEU A 5 1.26 -0.86 -5.31
N ASP A 6 2.48 -0.66 -4.80
CA ASP A 6 3.73 -1.17 -5.40
C ASP A 6 3.92 -2.65 -5.04
N ALA A 7 2.88 -3.45 -5.30
CA ALA A 7 2.80 -4.88 -5.06
C ALA A 7 1.81 -5.49 -6.05
N GLY A 8 1.99 -6.76 -6.41
CA GLY A 8 1.13 -7.41 -7.37
C GLY A 8 1.73 -8.68 -7.95
N GLU A 9 1.13 -9.14 -9.04
CA GLU A 9 1.63 -10.28 -9.80
C GLU A 9 2.79 -9.83 -10.67
N TRP A 10 3.93 -10.51 -10.51
CA TRP A 10 5.10 -10.34 -11.35
C TRP A 10 5.02 -11.30 -12.51
N ASP A 11 5.28 -10.79 -13.70
CA ASP A 11 5.42 -11.63 -14.89
C ASP A 11 6.87 -12.10 -14.97
N ASP A 12 7.08 -13.38 -14.66
CA ASP A 12 8.40 -14.03 -14.69
C ASP A 12 9.05 -13.96 -16.08
N ALA A 13 8.25 -13.87 -17.16
CA ALA A 13 8.78 -13.81 -18.52
C ALA A 13 9.34 -12.43 -18.88
N THR A 14 8.77 -11.35 -18.33
CA THR A 14 9.19 -9.98 -18.63
C THR A 14 10.02 -9.35 -17.51
N GLY A 15 10.04 -9.95 -16.32
CA GLY A 15 10.65 -9.38 -15.12
C GLY A 15 10.01 -8.06 -14.70
N LYS A 16 8.79 -7.79 -15.19
CA LYS A 16 8.04 -6.55 -14.93
C LYS A 16 6.77 -6.87 -14.14
N PRO A 17 6.22 -5.88 -13.42
CA PRO A 17 4.92 -6.03 -12.79
C PRO A 17 3.85 -6.26 -13.87
N GLY A 18 3.27 -7.46 -13.90
CA GLY A 18 2.19 -7.81 -14.83
C GLY A 18 0.88 -7.15 -14.42
N ARG A 19 0.60 -7.16 -13.11
CA ARG A 19 -0.62 -6.55 -12.55
C ARG A 19 -0.39 -6.07 -11.12
N PHE A 20 -0.47 -4.75 -10.93
CA PHE A 20 -0.45 -4.16 -9.59
C PHE A 20 -1.78 -4.38 -8.86
N TYR A 21 -1.69 -4.54 -7.56
CA TYR A 21 -2.84 -4.59 -6.67
C TYR A 21 -3.32 -3.19 -6.29
N ARG A 22 -4.61 -3.11 -5.96
CA ARG A 22 -5.30 -1.91 -5.50
C ARG A 22 -5.94 -2.20 -4.14
N LEU A 23 -5.77 -1.28 -3.21
CA LEU A 23 -6.48 -1.29 -1.94
C LEU A 23 -7.74 -0.43 -2.06
N HIS A 24 -8.92 -1.03 -1.97
CA HIS A 24 -10.18 -0.33 -1.81
C HIS A 24 -10.54 -0.23 -0.32
N VAL A 25 -10.46 0.99 0.20
CA VAL A 25 -10.92 1.31 1.56
C VAL A 25 -12.41 1.63 1.51
N GLN A 26 -13.22 0.70 2.02
CA GLN A 26 -14.67 0.84 2.15
C GLN A 26 -15.00 1.61 3.43
N TRP A 27 -15.12 2.93 3.29
CA TRP A 27 -15.30 3.86 4.41
C TRP A 27 -16.71 4.47 4.52
N ALA A 28 -17.71 3.85 3.87
CA ALA A 28 -19.09 4.34 3.85
C ALA A 28 -19.67 4.53 5.27
N HIS A 29 -19.30 3.65 6.21
CA HIS A 29 -19.76 3.69 7.60
C HIS A 29 -18.80 4.41 8.56
N TRP A 30 -17.74 5.04 8.04
CA TRP A 30 -16.78 5.76 8.87
C TRP A 30 -17.21 7.19 9.10
N THR A 31 -16.75 7.78 10.20
CA THR A 31 -16.93 9.21 10.47
C THR A 31 -16.05 10.04 9.54
N ASP A 32 -16.43 11.30 9.31
CA ASP A 32 -15.63 12.21 8.48
C ASP A 32 -14.22 12.40 9.06
N ARG A 33 -14.09 12.42 10.39
CA ARG A 33 -12.78 12.46 11.05
C ARG A 33 -11.92 11.26 10.66
N GLN A 34 -12.45 10.04 10.68
CA GLN A 34 -11.70 8.84 10.30
C GLN A 34 -11.28 8.87 8.83
N ARG A 35 -12.19 9.32 7.94
CA ARG A 35 -11.89 9.45 6.50
C ARG A 35 -10.77 10.46 6.26
N THR A 36 -10.88 11.65 6.85
CA THR A 36 -9.89 12.72 6.73
C THR A 36 -8.55 12.32 7.33
N THR A 37 -8.53 11.67 8.49
CA THR A 37 -7.30 11.19 9.12
C THR A 37 -6.58 10.19 8.23
N LEU A 38 -7.25 9.13 7.77
CA LEU A 38 -6.60 8.13 6.91
C LEU A 38 -6.13 8.73 5.59
N HIS A 39 -6.95 9.59 4.97
CA HIS A 39 -6.57 10.27 3.74
C HIS A 39 -5.31 11.12 3.94
N GLY A 40 -5.24 11.90 5.03
CA GLY A 40 -4.06 12.66 5.42
C GLY A 40 -2.84 11.77 5.60
N GLU A 41 -2.94 10.70 6.39
CA GLU A 41 -1.84 9.75 6.61
C GLU A 41 -1.27 9.18 5.30
N ILE A 42 -2.14 8.86 4.33
CA ILE A 42 -1.72 8.31 3.03
C ILE A 42 -1.05 9.39 2.18
N CYS A 43 -1.64 10.59 2.11
CA CYS A 43 -1.08 11.70 1.37
C CYS A 43 0.29 12.12 1.91
N ASP A 44 0.42 12.21 3.23
CA ASP A 44 1.66 12.59 3.91
C ASP A 44 2.74 11.53 3.62
N ALA A 45 2.45 10.24 3.79
CA ALA A 45 3.40 9.17 3.49
C ALA A 45 3.85 9.18 2.01
N GLN A 46 2.93 9.42 1.07
CA GLN A 46 3.25 9.54 -0.36
C GLN A 46 4.11 10.78 -0.64
N GLN A 47 3.81 11.89 0.00
CA GLN A 47 4.55 13.15 -0.14
C GLN A 47 5.97 12.99 0.39
N ASP A 48 6.13 12.40 1.58
CA ASP A 48 7.43 12.11 2.17
C ASP A 48 8.28 11.20 1.27
N ALA A 49 7.67 10.16 0.68
CA ALA A 49 8.36 9.29 -0.28
C ALA A 49 8.83 10.05 -1.53
N ARG A 50 7.99 10.96 -2.06
CA ARG A 50 8.35 11.80 -3.21
C ARG A 50 9.48 12.76 -2.86
N ASP A 51 9.40 13.42 -1.72
CA ASP A 51 10.41 14.39 -1.31
C ASP A 51 11.72 13.72 -0.93
N SER A 52 11.68 12.49 -0.38
CA SER A 52 12.88 11.68 -0.19
C SER A 52 13.57 11.37 -1.52
N ARG A 53 12.81 10.95 -2.55
CA ARG A 53 13.37 10.69 -3.89
C ARG A 53 13.89 11.93 -4.61
N LYS A 54 13.29 13.10 -4.37
CA LYS A 54 13.81 14.37 -4.91
C LYS A 54 15.14 14.76 -4.28
N ARG A 55 15.30 14.51 -2.97
CA ARG A 55 16.55 14.79 -2.23
C ARG A 55 17.64 13.79 -2.58
N ASP A 56 17.29 12.52 -2.66
CA ASP A 56 18.17 11.43 -3.05
C ASP A 56 17.43 10.45 -3.98
N PRO A 57 17.77 10.41 -5.28
CA PRO A 57 17.18 9.48 -6.24
C PRO A 57 17.32 8.00 -5.86
N LYS A 58 18.34 7.66 -5.06
CA LYS A 58 18.61 6.31 -4.57
C LYS A 58 17.99 6.04 -3.19
N SER A 59 17.20 6.98 -2.66
CA SER A 59 16.60 6.82 -1.34
C SER A 59 15.78 5.52 -1.27
N PRO A 60 16.11 4.64 -0.32
CA PRO A 60 15.38 3.38 -0.11
C PRO A 60 14.00 3.59 0.55
N GLY A 61 13.69 4.81 1.02
CA GLY A 61 12.43 5.13 1.68
C GLY A 61 11.22 5.02 0.74
N LYS A 62 10.19 4.33 1.18
CA LYS A 62 8.91 4.15 0.47
C LYS A 62 7.72 4.52 1.34
N ALA A 63 6.60 4.82 0.71
CA ALA A 63 5.30 4.89 1.37
C ALA A 63 4.73 3.46 1.45
N TRP A 64 4.49 2.99 2.66
CA TRP A 64 3.91 1.67 2.94
C TRP A 64 2.46 1.82 3.36
N ALA A 65 1.61 0.92 2.88
CA ALA A 65 0.25 0.74 3.37
C ALA A 65 0.19 -0.57 4.17
N PHE A 66 -0.37 -0.51 5.38
CA PHE A 66 -0.62 -1.65 6.25
C PHE A 66 -2.12 -1.83 6.39
N PHE A 67 -2.62 -3.02 6.10
CA PHE A 67 -4.05 -3.28 6.18
C PHE A 67 -4.41 -4.75 6.43
N VAL A 68 -5.62 -4.96 6.96
CA VAL A 68 -6.29 -6.27 6.96
C VAL A 68 -7.57 -6.17 6.14
N GLY A 69 -7.69 -7.03 5.14
CA GLY A 69 -8.81 -7.04 4.20
C GLY A 69 -9.00 -8.39 3.55
N THR A 70 -9.90 -8.44 2.57
CA THR A 70 -10.18 -9.61 1.74
C THR A 70 -9.94 -9.26 0.28
N GLN A 71 -9.36 -10.17 -0.49
CA GLN A 71 -9.30 -10.04 -1.94
C GLN A 71 -10.71 -10.12 -2.52
N ASP A 72 -11.01 -9.29 -3.52
CA ASP A 72 -12.29 -9.33 -4.21
C ASP A 72 -12.43 -10.62 -5.02
N ALA A 73 -13.64 -11.17 -5.09
CA ALA A 73 -13.88 -12.47 -5.72
C ALA A 73 -13.88 -12.39 -7.26
N GLU A 74 -14.26 -11.24 -7.81
CA GLU A 74 -14.34 -11.01 -9.25
C GLU A 74 -13.07 -10.33 -9.78
N ASP A 75 -12.42 -9.50 -8.95
CA ASP A 75 -11.16 -8.83 -9.27
C ASP A 75 -10.04 -9.19 -8.28
N GLY A 76 -9.24 -10.20 -8.61
CA GLY A 76 -8.07 -10.60 -7.82
C GLY A 76 -7.01 -9.50 -7.61
N SER A 77 -7.01 -8.40 -8.39
CA SER A 77 -6.13 -7.27 -8.07
C SER A 77 -6.67 -6.33 -7.01
N LEU A 78 -7.93 -6.46 -6.62
CA LEU A 78 -8.58 -5.58 -5.67
C LEU A 78 -8.59 -6.23 -4.30
N ILE A 79 -8.09 -5.51 -3.30
CA ILE A 79 -8.16 -5.90 -1.89
C ILE A 79 -9.06 -4.91 -1.17
N VAL A 80 -10.07 -5.40 -0.46
CA VAL A 80 -11.07 -4.58 0.23
C VAL A 80 -10.79 -4.55 1.72
N ALA A 81 -10.53 -3.35 2.27
CA ALA A 81 -10.38 -3.13 3.70
C ALA A 81 -11.54 -2.28 4.24
N LYS A 82 -12.19 -2.76 5.31
CA LYS A 82 -13.42 -2.15 5.87
C LYS A 82 -13.25 -1.52 7.24
N ARG A 83 -12.23 -1.93 8.00
CA ARG A 83 -12.06 -1.57 9.42
C ARG A 83 -10.98 -0.50 9.56
N TYR A 84 -11.36 0.71 9.98
CA TYR A 84 -10.43 1.84 10.15
C TYR A 84 -9.21 1.49 11.01
N ALA A 85 -9.42 0.84 12.16
CA ALA A 85 -8.34 0.46 13.06
C ALA A 85 -7.33 -0.53 12.47
N LEU A 86 -7.62 -1.12 11.31
CA LEU A 86 -6.78 -2.09 10.61
C LEU A 86 -6.31 -1.52 9.26
N VAL A 87 -6.25 -0.21 9.09
CA VAL A 87 -5.67 0.44 7.90
C VAL A 87 -4.83 1.63 8.36
N SER A 88 -3.58 1.69 7.92
CA SER A 88 -2.69 2.84 8.14
C SER A 88 -1.59 2.90 7.08
N SER A 89 -0.88 4.02 7.02
CA SER A 89 0.27 4.22 6.13
C SER A 89 1.46 4.82 6.86
N ARG A 90 2.68 4.46 6.44
CA ARG A 90 3.93 5.02 6.99
C ARG A 90 4.95 5.22 5.90
N PHE A 91 5.72 6.30 6.00
CA PHE A 91 6.95 6.46 5.23
C PHE A 91 8.12 5.83 5.98
N GLY A 92 9.02 5.16 5.24
CA GLY A 92 10.28 4.68 5.79
C GLY A 92 10.87 3.55 4.96
N GLU A 93 11.98 3.01 5.46
CA GLU A 93 12.54 1.76 4.98
C GLU A 93 11.88 0.60 5.72
N MET A 94 11.55 -0.47 5.00
CA MET A 94 11.16 -1.73 5.62
C MET A 94 12.35 -2.67 5.47
N LEU A 95 12.95 -3.06 6.59
CA LEU A 95 13.97 -4.09 6.61
C LEU A 95 13.29 -5.43 6.31
N SER A 96 13.37 -5.89 5.07
CA SER A 96 12.99 -7.26 4.74
C SER A 96 14.15 -8.17 5.13
N GLU A 97 14.07 -8.84 6.27
CA GLU A 97 14.84 -10.06 6.44
C GLU A 97 14.25 -11.08 5.48
N SER A 98 15.08 -11.60 4.57
CA SER A 98 14.71 -12.69 3.70
C SER A 98 14.33 -13.88 4.58
N CYS A 99 13.03 -14.13 4.77
CA CYS A 99 12.58 -15.36 5.39
C CYS A 99 12.75 -16.47 4.34
N GLU A 100 13.98 -16.96 4.20
CA GLU A 100 14.26 -18.14 3.39
C GLU A 100 13.54 -19.32 4.02
N LEU A 101 12.40 -19.72 3.45
CA LEU A 101 11.82 -21.02 3.72
C LEU A 101 12.84 -22.07 3.24
N LYS A 102 13.62 -22.62 4.16
CA LYS A 102 14.41 -23.82 3.90
C LYS A 102 13.43 -24.94 3.54
N LYS A 103 13.46 -25.35 2.28
CA LYS A 103 12.79 -26.55 1.78
C LYS A 103 13.45 -27.80 2.33
#